data_AF-A0A0C2VHD9-F1
#
_entry.id   AF-A0A0C2VHD9-F1
#
_cell.length_a   1.000
_cell.length_b   1.000
_cell.length_c   1.000
_cell.angle_alpha   90.00
_cell.angle_beta   90.00
_cell.angle_gamma   90.00
#
_symmetry.space_group_name_H-M   'P 1'
#
loop_
_entity.id
_entity.type
_entity.pdbx_description
1 polymer ?
#
loop_
_entity_poly.entity_id
_entity_poly.type
_entity_poly.pdbx_seq_one_letter_code
_entity_poly.pdbx_strand_id
1 'polypeptide(L)' 'MKADKWQKTVDSPEEHTITGDVRILKDMDVPQLDTTKNISIYLPPGYEESDKRYPVLYMHDGQNVFDKATSNGEE' A
#
# COMPACT_ATOMS: atom_id res chain seq x y z
N MET A 1 -23.42 -0.51 0.44
CA MET A 1 -22.19 -0.32 1.23
C MET A 1 -21.29 0.57 0.39
N LYS A 2 -21.01 1.79 0.82
CA LYS A 2 -20.20 2.74 0.04
C LYS A 2 -18.73 2.35 0.21
N ALA A 3 -18.00 2.18 -0.88
CA ALA A 3 -16.56 1.99 -0.87
C ALA A 3 -15.92 3.32 -0.43
N ASP A 4 -15.57 3.42 0.85
CA ASP A 4 -14.95 4.62 1.39
C ASP A 4 -13.50 4.75 0.90
N LYS A 5 -13.30 5.73 0.02
CA LYS A 5 -12.15 6.66 -0.02
C LYS A 5 -10.74 6.04 -0.11
N TRP A 6 -10.43 5.48 -1.29
CA TRP A 6 -9.04 5.36 -1.73
C TRP A 6 -8.37 6.75 -1.78
N GLN A 7 -7.22 6.91 -1.14
CA GLN A 7 -6.34 8.07 -1.33
C GLN A 7 -5.10 7.60 -2.08
N LYS A 8 -4.72 8.35 -3.12
CA LYS A 8 -3.39 8.20 -3.72
C LYS A 8 -2.36 8.60 -2.65
N THR A 9 -1.53 7.65 -2.25
CA THR A 9 -0.18 7.93 -1.77
C THR A 9 0.55 8.43 -3.02
N VAL A 10 1.07 9.64 -3.14
CA VAL A 10 1.92 10.42 -2.25
C VAL A 10 1.99 11.84 -2.83
N ASP A 11 2.15 12.88 -2.00
CA ASP A 11 2.28 14.28 -2.43
C ASP A 11 3.70 14.78 -2.05
N SER A 12 4.73 14.07 -2.51
CA SER A 12 6.14 14.41 -2.27
C SER A 12 6.77 14.99 -3.54
N PRO A 13 7.65 16.01 -3.45
CA PRO A 13 8.35 16.55 -4.61
C PRO A 13 9.53 15.67 -5.09
N GLU A 14 9.84 14.56 -4.41
CA GLU A 14 10.93 13.64 -4.77
C GLU A 14 10.52 12.65 -5.87
N GLU A 15 11.51 12.16 -6.63
CA GLU A 15 11.30 11.14 -7.67
C GLU A 15 10.82 9.83 -7.03
N HIS A 16 9.62 9.41 -7.41
CA HIS A 16 8.98 8.21 -6.92
C HIS A 16 9.46 6.97 -7.70
N THR A 17 9.78 5.88 -7.00
CA THR A 17 10.20 4.61 -7.64
C THR A 17 9.07 3.60 -7.77
N ILE A 18 7.88 3.94 -7.29
CA ILE A 18 6.68 3.10 -7.39
C ILE A 18 6.26 2.91 -8.86
N THR A 19 6.03 1.66 -9.27
CA THR A 19 5.66 1.32 -10.65
C THR A 19 4.19 0.90 -10.81
N GLY A 20 3.51 0.61 -9.71
CA GLY A 20 2.11 0.14 -9.69
C GLY A 20 1.26 0.98 -8.75
N ASP A 21 0.10 0.45 -8.38
CA ASP A 21 -0.83 1.14 -7.48
C ASP A 21 -0.63 0.68 -6.05
N VAL A 22 -0.22 1.60 -5.16
CA VAL A 22 -0.28 1.35 -3.71
C VAL A 22 -1.56 1.93 -3.14
N ARG A 23 -2.34 1.05 -2.50
CA ARG A 23 -3.59 1.38 -1.84
C ARG A 23 -3.44 1.19 -0.35
N ILE A 24 -4.11 2.04 0.44
CA ILE A 24 -4.13 1.93 1.89
C ILE A 24 -5.52 1.51 2.33
N LEU A 25 -5.62 0.31 2.93
CA LEU A 25 -6.76 -0.06 3.76
C LEU A 25 -6.58 0.61 5.13
N LYS A 26 -7.43 1.59 5.42
CA LYS A 26 -7.35 2.36 6.66
C LYS A 26 -8.12 1.70 7.78
N ASP A 27 -7.65 1.91 9.01
CA ASP A 27 -8.35 1.60 10.25
C ASP A 27 -8.87 0.15 10.32
N MET A 28 -8.07 -0.81 9.85
CA MET A 28 -8.43 -2.22 9.94
C MET A 28 -8.35 -2.66 11.40
N ASP A 29 -9.45 -3.20 11.92
CA ASP A 29 -9.52 -3.73 13.27
C ASP A 29 -8.58 -4.93 13.45
N VAL A 30 -7.73 -4.87 14.49
CA VAL A 30 -6.84 -5.96 14.91
C VAL A 30 -7.17 -6.33 16.36
N PRO A 31 -8.25 -7.11 16.59
CA PRO A 31 -8.79 -7.34 17.93
C PRO A 31 -7.82 -8.07 18.86
N GLN A 32 -6.89 -8.86 18.31
CA GLN A 32 -5.86 -9.55 19.09
C GLN A 32 -4.85 -8.58 19.74
N LEU A 33 -4.80 -7.32 19.28
CA LEU A 33 -3.89 -6.29 19.76
C LEU A 33 -4.63 -5.05 20.31
N ASP A 34 -5.96 -5.10 20.42
CA ASP A 34 -6.81 -3.98 20.88
C ASP A 34 -6.47 -2.64 20.20
N THR A 35 -6.29 -2.69 18.88
CA THR A 35 -5.88 -1.54 18.06
C THR A 35 -6.43 -1.65 16.65
N THR A 36 -6.43 -0.53 15.92
CA THR A 36 -6.53 -0.52 14.47
C THR A 36 -5.15 -0.42 13.83
N LYS A 37 -5.03 -0.85 12.57
CA LYS A 37 -3.81 -0.71 11.76
C LYS A 37 -4.17 -0.31 10.33
N ASN A 38 -3.29 0.46 9.70
CA ASN A 38 -3.34 0.69 8.25
C ASN A 38 -2.54 -0.41 7.54
N ILE A 39 -3.06 -0.91 6.43
CA ILE A 39 -2.37 -1.88 5.56
C ILE A 39 -2.17 -1.26 4.20
N SER A 40 -0.91 -1.17 3.77
CA SER A 40 -0.55 -0.81 2.40
C SER A 40 -0.54 -2.05 1.51
N ILE A 41 -1.15 -1.96 0.33
CA ILE A 41 -1.31 -3.05 -0.63
C ILE A 41 -0.79 -2.55 -1.98
N TYR A 42 0.22 -3.23 -2.53
CA TYR A 42 0.67 -3.00 -3.91
C TYR A 42 -0.12 -3.87 -4.87
N LEU A 43 -0.57 -3.26 -5.96
CA LEU A 43 -1.18 -3.92 -7.10
C LEU A 43 -0.34 -3.66 -8.34
N PRO A 44 0.01 -4.70 -9.12
CA PRO A 44 0.78 -4.52 -10.34
C PRO A 44 0.00 -3.69 -11.38
N PRO A 45 0.69 -3.03 -12.33
CA PRO A 45 0.04 -2.34 -13.43
C PRO A 45 -0.99 -3.21 -14.16
N GLY A 46 -2.16 -2.63 -14.45
CA GLY A 46 -3.25 -3.33 -15.13
C GLY A 46 -3.98 -4.35 -14.26
N TYR A 47 -3.83 -4.33 -12.93
CA TYR A 47 -4.50 -5.27 -12.02
C TYR A 47 -6.03 -5.31 -12.21
N GLU A 48 -6.67 -4.17 -12.48
CA GLU A 48 -8.13 -4.08 -12.68
C GLU A 48 -8.58 -4.43 -14.11
N GLU A 49 -7.66 -4.66 -15.04
CA GLU A 49 -7.99 -4.92 -16.45
C GLU A 49 -8.34 -6.38 -16.74
N SER A 50 -8.16 -7.28 -15.76
CA SER A 50 -8.45 -8.70 -15.92
C SER A 50 -8.83 -9.39 -14.62
N ASP A 51 -9.46 -10.56 -14.70
CA ASP A 51 -9.72 -11.43 -13.54
C ASP A 51 -8.51 -12.30 -13.14
N LYS A 52 -7.30 -11.91 -13.57
CA LYS A 52 -6.08 -12.66 -13.27
C LYS A 52 -5.80 -12.64 -11.77
N ARG A 53 -5.50 -13.82 -11.22
CA ARG A 53 -5.08 -13.97 -9.83
C ARG A 53 -3.56 -13.91 -9.73
N TYR A 54 -3.08 -13.23 -8.70
CA TYR A 54 -1.66 -13.07 -8.40
C TYR A 54 -1.35 -13.75 -7.06
N PRO A 55 -0.16 -14.35 -6.88
CA PRO A 55 0.29 -14.78 -5.56
C PRO A 55 0.41 -13.57 -4.62
N VAL A 56 0.17 -13.80 -3.33
CA VAL A 56 0.25 -12.74 -2.30
C VAL A 56 1.54 -12.91 -1.50
N LEU A 57 2.30 -11.81 -1.38
CA LEU A 57 3.50 -11.72 -0.55
C LEU A 57 3.24 -10.75 0.60
N TYR A 58 3.44 -11.21 1.84
CA TYR A 58 3.32 -10.38 3.05
C TYR A 58 4.69 -9.88 3.48
N MET A 59 4.83 -8.57 3.69
CA MET A 59 6.07 -7.93 4.15
C MET A 59 5.79 -7.06 5.37
N HIS A 60 6.68 -7.10 6.37
CA HIS A 60 6.51 -6.41 7.65
C HIS A 60 7.29 -5.08 7.76
N ASP A 61 7.89 -4.60 6.66
CA ASP A 61 8.75 -3.40 6.61
C ASP A 61 7.97 -2.06 6.49
N GLY A 62 6.73 -2.05 6.98
CA GLY A 62 5.93 -0.83 7.17
C GLY A 62 5.76 0.02 5.91
N GLN A 63 6.23 1.27 5.96
CA GLN A 63 6.09 2.27 4.89
C GLN A 63 7.27 2.29 3.89
N ASN A 64 8.29 1.47 4.10
CA ASN A 64 9.55 1.59 3.35
C ASN A 64 9.59 0.74 2.06
N VAL A 65 8.66 -0.20 1.88
CA VAL A 65 8.75 -1.26 0.85
C VAL A 65 8.46 -0.76 -0.57
N PHE A 66 7.62 0.26 -0.73
CA PHE A 66 7.00 0.54 -2.02
C PHE A 66 7.61 1.70 -2.79
N ASP A 67 8.28 2.61 -2.11
CA ASP A 67 8.74 3.85 -2.71
C ASP A 67 9.98 4.40 -1.99
N LYS A 68 11.02 4.71 -2.76
CA LYS A 68 12.25 5.30 -2.23
C LYS A 68 11.96 6.66 -1.60
N ALA A 69 11.08 7.46 -2.20
CA ALA A 69 10.73 8.79 -1.73
C ALA A 69 10.05 8.81 -0.36
N THR A 70 9.53 7.67 0.12
CA THR A 70 8.91 7.54 1.45
C THR A 70 9.67 6.62 2.40
N SER A 71 10.80 6.07 1.96
CA SER A 71 11.61 5.17 2.76
C SER A 71 12.57 5.95 3.64
N ASN A 72 12.74 5.51 4.89
CA ASN A 72 13.59 6.20 5.87
C ASN A 72 15.05 5.68 5.90
N GLY A 73 15.42 4.79 4.98
CA GLY A 73 16.77 4.24 4.89
C GLY A 73 17.69 5.09 4.01
N GLU A 74 18.94 5.29 4.45
CA GLU A 74 20.03 5.73 3.58
C GLU A 74 20.62 4.51 2.86
N GLU A 75 20.91 4.63 1.57
CA GLU A 75 21.55 3.60 0.72
C GLU A 75 23.07 3.55 0.90
#